data_AF-A0A2N5YQT3-F1
#
_entry.id   AF-A0A2N5YQT3-F1
#
_cell.length_a   1.000
_cell.length_b   1.000
_cell.length_c   1.000
_cell.angle_alpha   90.00
_cell.angle_beta   90.00
_cell.angle_gamma   90.00
#
_symmetry.space_group_name_H-M   'P 1'
#
loop_
_entity.id
_entity.type
_entity.pdbx_description
1 polymer ?
#
loop_
_entity_poly.entity_id
_entity_poly.type
_entity_poly.pdbx_seq_one_letter_code
_entity_poly.pdbx_strand_id
1 'polypeptide(L)'
;MQKIKLIALFIITLSGLSVFSQNISPESKISICEGYLQADEALKIIENKYNIKFSYNPNLFSIENEIYICKRNKSLEEVISYIMGTHIVLITEGNYFIIKPDKKHADNEQNTYKTIKINGIIENAISGAPIENAIIETYGYKLYTDEVGYFNIKVNLTNDSLTLFINKENYIGYKTRIPAESQNVKIKLQRIDEVDYTYLPSTVKDKNSTIETYWLSSLVLNDNQTELNKDRKVLLERDYQISVIPSIGRYSLQSGMYRYNRSYNILAGYTGEVYGHEIGLGVNIVRFDMTGFQASGIANIVGGETAGFQFSGGANVCIGNVKGVQFAGTANTSWGHFKGVQISAGANLVKSKLRGYQIAPVNIVIDTILGCQTGAVNIVTAPAQGAQISAVMNYTPLNDFLQYSTLLNITKQNRASQIGLINIGGYSSKFQLGLLNFADTVSGISIGFLSFVKNGYTHLDIDMNTGRFAEVKFKTGTNKFYNIIKAQVRPENEADFGIGYGFGTDFKIWKFISFTTDLTASHIFENNTLNQNLNILSNLDLCLNFNIARHFTLFTGFETNLLLTNQLNTEGTEYQSSLPTDNLWYDQTFNNQRVYIWPGIKLGIRI
;
A
#
# COMPACT_ATOMS: atom_id res chain seq x y z
N MET A 1 -64.85 31.38 -5.97
CA MET A 1 -65.31 30.49 -7.08
C MET A 1 -64.27 30.47 -8.21
N GLN A 2 -63.12 29.84 -7.99
CA GLN A 2 -61.97 29.92 -8.92
C GLN A 2 -61.21 28.58 -9.05
N LYS A 3 -61.93 27.45 -9.00
CA LYS A 3 -61.39 26.10 -9.26
C LYS A 3 -62.20 25.25 -10.26
N ILE A 4 -63.16 25.85 -10.98
CA ILE A 4 -64.04 25.11 -11.93
C ILE A 4 -63.89 25.62 -13.39
N LYS A 5 -62.90 26.48 -13.68
CA LYS A 5 -62.59 26.91 -15.06
C LYS A 5 -61.40 26.19 -15.72
N LEU A 6 -60.71 25.30 -15.01
CA LEU A 6 -59.55 24.57 -15.56
C LEU A 6 -59.88 23.21 -16.19
N ILE A 7 -61.08 22.66 -15.92
CA ILE A 7 -61.47 21.32 -16.41
C ILE A 7 -62.24 21.39 -17.74
N ALA A 8 -62.88 22.52 -18.05
CA ALA A 8 -63.58 22.72 -19.32
C ALA A 8 -62.65 23.13 -20.48
N LEU A 9 -61.41 23.55 -20.20
CA LEU A 9 -60.40 23.86 -21.23
C LEU A 9 -59.58 22.63 -21.65
N PHE A 10 -59.73 21.49 -20.96
CA PHE A 10 -58.98 20.26 -21.23
C PHE A 10 -59.75 19.26 -22.11
N ILE A 11 -61.05 19.48 -22.35
CA ILE A 11 -61.92 18.55 -23.10
C ILE A 11 -62.25 19.04 -24.52
N ILE A 12 -61.94 20.30 -24.87
CA ILE A 12 -62.20 20.86 -26.21
C ILE A 12 -60.95 20.83 -27.12
N THR A 13 -59.77 20.45 -26.61
CA THR A 13 -58.57 20.20 -27.42
C THR A 13 -58.40 18.74 -27.87
N LEU A 14 -59.39 17.87 -27.59
CA LEU A 14 -59.32 16.43 -27.86
C LEU A 14 -60.24 15.94 -29.00
N SER A 15 -60.54 16.79 -29.97
CA SER A 15 -61.25 16.41 -31.20
C SER A 15 -60.60 17.08 -32.39
N GLY A 16 -59.43 16.57 -32.78
CA GLY A 16 -58.65 17.15 -33.88
C GLY A 16 -57.36 16.39 -34.16
N LEU A 17 -57.34 15.07 -34.02
CA LEU A 17 -56.29 14.23 -34.59
C LEU A 17 -56.94 13.09 -35.34
N SER A 18 -57.43 13.40 -36.53
CA SER A 18 -57.40 12.44 -37.62
C SER A 18 -55.93 12.04 -37.81
N VAL A 19 -55.55 10.92 -37.19
CA VAL A 19 -54.28 10.25 -37.49
C VAL A 19 -54.42 9.76 -38.93
N PHE A 20 -53.99 10.60 -39.87
CA PHE A 20 -53.53 10.10 -41.15
C PHE A 20 -52.36 9.17 -40.84
N SER A 21 -52.61 7.87 -40.89
CA SER A 21 -51.52 6.90 -41.06
C SER A 21 -50.87 7.23 -42.40
N GLN A 22 -49.87 8.10 -42.38
CA GLN A 22 -48.95 8.23 -43.51
C GLN A 22 -48.20 6.90 -43.53
N ASN A 23 -48.58 6.02 -44.45
CA ASN A 23 -47.80 4.82 -44.72
C ASN A 23 -46.41 5.31 -45.12
N ILE A 24 -45.45 5.12 -44.22
CA ILE A 24 -44.06 5.39 -44.49
C ILE A 24 -43.67 4.50 -45.66
N SER A 25 -43.09 5.10 -46.70
CA SER A 25 -42.52 4.37 -47.82
C SER A 25 -40.99 4.30 -47.64
N PRO A 26 -40.29 3.44 -48.40
CA PRO A 26 -38.83 3.40 -48.39
C PRO A 26 -38.17 4.77 -48.66
N GLU A 27 -38.85 5.63 -49.42
CA GLU A 27 -38.36 6.97 -49.79
C GLU A 27 -38.68 8.05 -48.74
N SER A 28 -39.52 7.76 -47.75
CA SER A 28 -39.89 8.70 -46.69
C SER A 28 -38.67 9.26 -45.99
N LYS A 29 -38.63 10.58 -45.81
CA LYS A 29 -37.51 11.26 -45.16
C LYS A 29 -37.60 11.10 -43.63
N ILE A 30 -36.55 10.54 -43.04
CA ILE A 30 -36.40 10.33 -41.60
C ILE A 30 -35.19 11.09 -41.05
N SER A 31 -35.19 11.31 -39.73
CA SER A 31 -34.11 11.95 -39.00
C SER A 31 -33.86 11.25 -37.67
N ILE A 32 -32.64 10.74 -37.49
CA ILE A 32 -32.19 10.00 -36.31
C ILE A 32 -30.76 10.43 -35.97
N CYS A 33 -30.51 10.80 -34.71
CA CYS A 33 -29.21 11.24 -34.22
C CYS A 33 -29.03 10.80 -32.77
N GLU A 34 -28.53 9.58 -32.59
CA GLU A 34 -28.44 8.91 -31.28
C GLU A 34 -26.97 8.61 -30.89
N GLY A 35 -26.01 8.89 -31.76
CA GLY A 35 -24.59 8.67 -31.49
C GLY A 35 -24.11 7.26 -31.86
N TYR A 36 -23.15 6.72 -31.13
CA TYR A 36 -22.63 5.36 -31.32
C TYR A 36 -23.55 4.34 -30.65
N LEU A 37 -24.00 3.33 -31.39
CA LEU A 37 -24.88 2.27 -30.88
C LEU A 37 -24.81 1.01 -31.76
N GLN A 38 -25.30 -0.12 -31.26
CA GLN A 38 -25.37 -1.36 -32.04
C GLN A 38 -26.42 -1.24 -33.15
N ALA A 39 -26.17 -1.84 -34.30
CA ALA A 39 -27.08 -1.73 -35.45
C ALA A 39 -28.49 -2.28 -35.18
N ASP A 40 -28.64 -3.30 -34.34
CA ASP A 40 -29.96 -3.83 -33.96
C ASP A 40 -30.72 -2.85 -33.05
N GLU A 41 -30.02 -2.15 -32.15
CA GLU A 41 -30.58 -1.04 -31.38
C GLU A 41 -30.98 0.13 -32.28
N ALA A 42 -30.17 0.43 -33.31
CA ALA A 42 -30.49 1.45 -34.31
C ALA A 42 -31.84 1.17 -34.99
N LEU A 43 -32.03 -0.09 -35.41
CA LEU A 43 -33.28 -0.54 -36.06
C LEU A 43 -34.46 -0.44 -35.09
N LYS A 44 -34.32 -0.91 -33.85
CA LYS A 44 -35.37 -0.81 -32.81
C LYS A 44 -35.79 0.63 -32.52
N ILE A 45 -34.83 1.56 -32.49
CA ILE A 45 -35.13 2.99 -32.30
C ILE A 45 -35.95 3.52 -33.48
N ILE A 46 -35.59 3.15 -34.71
CA ILE A 46 -36.35 3.55 -35.91
C ILE A 46 -37.75 2.91 -35.90
N GLU A 47 -37.87 1.63 -35.56
CA GLU A 47 -39.15 0.91 -35.43
C GLU A 47 -40.10 1.65 -34.46
N ASN A 48 -39.60 1.99 -33.28
CA ASN A 48 -40.39 2.68 -32.25
C ASN A 48 -40.74 4.12 -32.65
N LYS A 49 -39.78 4.85 -33.24
CA LYS A 49 -39.96 6.27 -33.61
C LYS A 49 -40.93 6.46 -34.77
N TYR A 50 -40.95 5.51 -35.70
CA TYR A 50 -41.73 5.59 -36.93
C TYR A 50 -42.89 4.60 -36.99
N ASN A 51 -43.10 3.83 -35.93
CA ASN A 51 -44.16 2.81 -35.82
C ASN A 51 -44.15 1.79 -36.97
N ILE A 52 -42.94 1.32 -37.31
CA ILE A 52 -42.69 0.31 -38.34
C ILE A 52 -41.99 -0.91 -37.72
N LYS A 53 -41.94 -2.04 -38.43
CA LYS A 53 -41.19 -3.23 -38.02
C LYS A 53 -40.31 -3.75 -39.14
N PHE A 54 -39.07 -4.09 -38.83
CA PHE A 54 -38.12 -4.68 -39.75
C PHE A 54 -38.06 -6.20 -39.61
N SER A 55 -37.92 -6.88 -40.74
CA SER A 55 -37.61 -8.30 -40.80
C SER A 55 -36.45 -8.51 -41.75
N TYR A 56 -35.41 -9.20 -41.28
CA TYR A 56 -34.21 -9.45 -42.05
C TYR A 56 -33.54 -10.73 -41.59
N ASN A 57 -32.76 -11.36 -42.48
CA ASN A 57 -31.91 -12.48 -42.11
C ASN A 57 -30.51 -11.95 -41.77
N PRO A 58 -30.09 -11.94 -40.49
CA PRO A 58 -28.81 -11.35 -40.08
C PRO A 58 -27.60 -12.02 -40.75
N ASN A 59 -27.71 -13.29 -41.16
CA ASN A 59 -26.64 -14.00 -41.86
C ASN A 59 -26.38 -13.48 -43.28
N LEU A 60 -27.26 -12.62 -43.82
CA LEU A 60 -27.10 -12.01 -45.15
C LEU A 60 -26.42 -10.63 -45.11
N PHE A 61 -26.08 -10.11 -43.93
CA PHE A 61 -25.50 -8.77 -43.76
C PHE A 61 -24.24 -8.84 -42.88
N SER A 62 -23.19 -8.12 -43.26
CA SER A 62 -21.96 -7.99 -42.46
C SER A 62 -22.04 -6.74 -41.59
N ILE A 63 -22.90 -6.81 -40.57
CA ILE A 63 -23.23 -5.66 -39.72
C ILE A 63 -22.05 -5.33 -38.79
N GLU A 64 -21.58 -4.08 -38.78
CA GLU A 64 -20.56 -3.62 -37.83
C GLU A 64 -21.11 -3.61 -36.39
N ASN A 65 -20.29 -3.99 -35.41
CA ASN A 65 -20.72 -4.11 -34.01
C ASN A 65 -21.20 -2.78 -33.39
N GLU A 66 -20.72 -1.64 -33.88
CA GLU A 66 -21.08 -0.31 -33.36
C GLU A 66 -21.03 0.72 -34.49
N ILE A 67 -22.13 1.43 -34.73
CA ILE A 67 -22.27 2.43 -35.79
C ILE A 67 -22.62 3.80 -35.21
N TYR A 68 -22.07 4.88 -35.79
CA TYR A 68 -22.46 6.25 -35.43
C TYR A 68 -23.67 6.69 -36.25
N ILE A 69 -24.86 6.74 -35.64
CA ILE A 69 -26.08 7.14 -36.31
C ILE A 69 -26.44 8.60 -36.01
N CYS A 70 -26.11 9.48 -36.96
CA CYS A 70 -26.70 10.82 -37.05
C CYS A 70 -26.97 11.22 -38.50
N LYS A 71 -28.18 10.90 -38.97
CA LYS A 71 -28.69 11.19 -40.31
C LYS A 71 -29.92 12.06 -40.18
N ARG A 72 -29.91 13.23 -40.82
CA ARG A 72 -31.05 14.16 -40.85
C ARG A 72 -31.58 14.25 -42.27
N ASN A 73 -32.89 14.18 -42.41
CA ASN A 73 -33.60 14.34 -43.67
C ASN A 73 -33.11 13.40 -44.79
N LYS A 74 -32.85 12.13 -44.46
CA LYS A 74 -32.44 11.08 -45.40
C LYS A 74 -33.58 10.09 -45.62
N SER A 75 -33.64 9.42 -46.77
CA SER A 75 -34.70 8.42 -46.99
C SER A 75 -34.53 7.25 -46.01
N LEU A 76 -35.63 6.59 -45.64
CA LEU A 76 -35.59 5.41 -44.78
C LEU A 76 -34.64 4.36 -45.35
N GLU A 77 -34.73 4.08 -46.65
CA GLU A 77 -33.84 3.14 -47.35
C GLU A 77 -32.35 3.52 -47.27
N GLU A 78 -32.01 4.81 -47.36
CA GLU A 78 -30.61 5.29 -47.24
C GLU A 78 -30.09 5.11 -45.81
N VAL A 79 -30.92 5.37 -44.80
CA VAL A 79 -30.54 5.17 -43.39
C VAL A 79 -30.41 3.68 -43.07
N ILE A 80 -31.31 2.83 -43.57
CA ILE A 80 -31.20 1.38 -43.37
C ILE A 80 -30.02 0.78 -44.13
N SER A 81 -29.71 1.25 -45.34
CA SER A 81 -28.50 0.84 -46.08
C SER A 81 -27.24 1.18 -45.27
N TYR A 82 -27.20 2.38 -44.65
CA TYR A 82 -26.10 2.79 -43.79
C TYR A 82 -25.96 1.88 -42.55
N ILE A 83 -27.08 1.51 -41.91
CA ILE A 83 -27.07 0.62 -40.73
C ILE A 83 -26.63 -0.80 -41.10
N MET A 84 -27.07 -1.29 -42.26
CA MET A 84 -26.78 -2.64 -42.73
C MET A 84 -25.40 -2.77 -43.41
N GLY A 85 -24.69 -1.66 -43.62
CA GLY A 85 -23.35 -1.64 -44.21
C GLY A 85 -23.30 -1.99 -45.70
N THR A 86 -24.44 -2.06 -46.39
CA THR A 86 -24.52 -2.40 -47.82
C THR A 86 -25.80 -1.83 -48.45
N HIS A 87 -25.88 -1.83 -49.78
CA HIS A 87 -27.10 -1.45 -50.49
C HIS A 87 -28.20 -2.49 -50.28
N ILE A 88 -29.37 -2.01 -49.85
CA ILE A 88 -30.52 -2.85 -49.54
C ILE A 88 -31.72 -2.43 -50.38
N VAL A 89 -32.66 -3.36 -50.56
CA VAL A 89 -34.01 -3.09 -51.05
C VAL A 89 -34.97 -3.33 -49.90
N LEU A 90 -35.84 -2.35 -49.65
CA LEU A 90 -36.95 -2.49 -48.70
C LEU A 90 -38.22 -2.96 -49.42
N ILE A 91 -38.72 -4.13 -49.05
CA ILE A 91 -40.04 -4.62 -49.50
C ILE A 91 -41.05 -4.31 -48.40
N THR A 92 -42.09 -3.54 -48.74
CA THR A 92 -43.08 -3.07 -47.77
C THR A 92 -44.41 -3.82 -47.87
N GLU A 93 -44.88 -4.35 -46.74
CA GLU A 93 -46.25 -4.84 -46.55
C GLU A 93 -46.87 -4.15 -45.34
N GLY A 94 -47.63 -3.07 -45.58
CA GLY A 94 -48.16 -2.22 -44.51
C GLY A 94 -47.04 -1.55 -43.71
N ASN A 95 -46.99 -1.80 -42.39
CA ASN A 95 -45.95 -1.26 -41.50
C ASN A 95 -44.75 -2.22 -41.34
N TYR A 96 -44.73 -3.35 -42.06
CA TYR A 96 -43.62 -4.31 -42.06
C TYR A 96 -42.70 -4.08 -43.26
N PHE A 97 -41.41 -3.98 -42.97
CA PHE A 97 -40.34 -3.75 -43.92
C PHE A 97 -39.40 -4.95 -43.92
N ILE A 98 -39.39 -5.68 -45.03
CA ILE A 98 -38.45 -6.79 -45.22
C ILE A 98 -37.19 -6.22 -45.86
N ILE A 99 -36.07 -6.31 -45.16
CA ILE A 99 -34.76 -5.83 -45.62
C ILE A 99 -34.09 -6.96 -46.37
N LYS A 100 -33.80 -6.75 -47.66
CA LYS A 100 -33.04 -7.69 -48.48
C LYS A 100 -31.82 -6.98 -49.08
N PRO A 101 -30.67 -7.65 -49.20
CA PRO A 101 -29.55 -7.09 -49.94
C PRO A 101 -29.95 -6.90 -51.42
N ASP A 102 -29.58 -5.77 -52.01
CA ASP A 102 -29.88 -5.48 -53.42
C ASP A 102 -29.00 -6.34 -54.34
N LYS A 103 -29.58 -7.40 -54.91
CA LYS A 103 -28.86 -8.31 -55.82
C LYS A 103 -28.40 -7.66 -57.13
N LYS A 104 -28.86 -6.44 -57.47
CA LYS A 104 -28.32 -5.70 -58.63
C LYS A 104 -27.03 -4.94 -58.31
N HIS A 105 -26.70 -4.76 -57.03
CA HIS A 105 -25.43 -4.19 -56.56
C HIS A 105 -24.56 -5.19 -55.76
N ALA A 106 -25.11 -6.34 -55.35
CA ALA A 106 -24.40 -7.38 -54.61
C ALA A 106 -23.39 -8.22 -55.44
N ASP A 107 -23.32 -8.05 -56.77
CA ASP A 107 -22.31 -8.71 -57.62
C ASP A 107 -21.05 -7.84 -57.86
N ASN A 108 -20.88 -6.72 -57.15
CA ASN A 108 -19.68 -5.88 -57.24
C ASN A 108 -19.18 -5.30 -55.90
N GLU A 109 -19.36 -6.01 -54.79
CA GLU A 109 -18.55 -5.79 -53.58
C GLU A 109 -17.55 -6.93 -53.42
N GLN A 110 -16.60 -7.00 -54.35
CA GLN A 110 -15.23 -7.25 -53.89
C GLN A 110 -14.98 -6.22 -52.78
N ASN A 111 -14.49 -6.64 -51.61
CA ASN A 111 -13.79 -5.74 -50.71
C ASN A 111 -12.80 -4.98 -51.60
N THR A 112 -13.12 -3.75 -52.00
CA THR A 112 -12.24 -2.96 -52.82
C THR A 112 -11.19 -2.44 -51.86
N TYR A 113 -10.27 -3.33 -51.53
CA TYR A 113 -8.99 -2.95 -51.00
C TYR A 113 -8.48 -1.84 -51.91
N LYS A 114 -8.50 -0.60 -51.42
CA LYS A 114 -7.79 0.47 -52.12
C LYS A 114 -6.33 0.12 -51.94
N THR A 115 -5.75 -0.45 -52.99
CA THR A 115 -4.31 -0.67 -53.07
C THR A 115 -3.66 0.69 -53.19
N ILE A 116 -3.21 1.22 -52.06
CA ILE A 116 -2.53 2.51 -52.00
C ILE A 116 -1.05 2.22 -52.12
N LYS A 117 -0.42 2.86 -53.11
CA LYS A 117 1.03 2.90 -53.27
C LYS A 117 1.52 4.25 -52.81
N ILE A 118 2.23 4.28 -51.69
CA ILE A 118 2.90 5.47 -51.17
C ILE A 118 4.37 5.35 -51.47
N ASN A 119 4.90 6.33 -52.19
CA ASN A 119 6.32 6.58 -52.28
C ASN A 119 6.63 7.72 -51.31
N GLY A 120 7.68 7.59 -50.51
CA GLY A 120 8.06 8.67 -49.62
C GLY A 120 9.55 8.81 -49.45
N ILE A 121 9.97 10.00 -49.02
CA ILE A 121 11.35 10.30 -48.68
C ILE A 121 11.38 10.80 -47.25
N ILE A 122 12.26 10.21 -46.46
CA ILE A 122 12.55 10.61 -45.09
C ILE A 122 13.86 11.38 -45.08
N GLU A 123 13.81 12.62 -44.62
CA GLU A 123 14.97 13.51 -44.53
C GLU A 123 15.11 14.12 -43.14
N ASN A 124 16.32 14.55 -42.80
CA ASN A 124 16.58 15.30 -41.59
C ASN A 124 15.89 16.67 -41.68
N ALA A 125 15.18 17.06 -40.63
CA ALA A 125 14.36 18.25 -40.59
C ALA A 125 15.16 19.56 -40.76
N ILE A 126 16.42 19.58 -40.31
CA ILE A 126 17.31 20.74 -40.32
C ILE A 126 18.25 20.69 -41.52
N SER A 127 19.03 19.62 -41.65
CA SER A 127 20.04 19.51 -42.72
C SER A 127 19.46 19.15 -44.08
N GLY A 128 18.24 18.60 -44.13
CA GLY A 128 17.64 18.08 -45.36
C GLY A 128 18.34 16.82 -45.91
N ALA A 129 19.30 16.26 -45.17
CA ALA A 129 20.01 15.06 -45.57
C ALA A 129 19.06 13.85 -45.57
N PRO A 130 19.15 12.93 -46.56
CA PRO A 130 18.36 11.70 -46.57
C PRO A 130 18.68 10.83 -45.35
N ILE A 131 17.66 10.15 -44.81
CA ILE A 131 17.79 9.28 -43.65
C ILE A 131 17.65 7.83 -44.09
N GLU A 132 18.78 7.15 -44.23
CA GLU A 132 18.87 5.72 -44.52
C GLU A 132 18.47 4.86 -43.31
N ASN A 133 17.95 3.65 -43.55
CA ASN A 133 17.67 2.64 -42.52
C ASN A 133 16.71 3.14 -41.42
N ALA A 134 15.78 4.04 -41.76
CA ALA A 134 14.65 4.39 -40.91
C ALA A 134 13.59 3.29 -41.02
N ILE A 135 13.17 2.77 -39.88
CA ILE A 135 12.15 1.74 -39.74
C ILE A 135 10.78 2.40 -39.91
N ILE A 136 9.98 1.89 -40.82
CA ILE A 136 8.62 2.33 -41.07
C ILE A 136 7.68 1.14 -40.82
N GLU A 137 6.75 1.31 -39.89
CA GLU A 137 5.81 0.29 -39.45
C GLU A 137 4.36 0.76 -39.67
N THR A 138 3.49 -0.12 -40.15
CA THR A 138 2.06 0.12 -40.35
C THR A 138 1.31 -1.19 -40.60
N TYR A 139 0.11 -1.38 -40.02
CA TYR A 139 -0.80 -2.51 -40.33
C TYR A 139 -0.09 -3.87 -40.61
N GLY A 140 0.88 -4.27 -39.78
CA GLY A 140 1.63 -5.53 -39.93
C GLY A 140 2.81 -5.52 -40.92
N TYR A 141 3.02 -4.43 -41.65
CA TYR A 141 4.18 -4.19 -42.52
C TYR A 141 5.28 -3.48 -41.74
N LYS A 142 6.52 -3.94 -41.94
CA LYS A 142 7.76 -3.31 -41.46
C LYS A 142 8.72 -3.20 -42.63
N LEU A 143 9.17 -1.98 -42.92
CA LEU A 143 10.08 -1.68 -44.03
C LEU A 143 11.12 -0.65 -43.62
N TYR A 144 12.17 -0.52 -44.42
CA TYR A 144 13.32 0.34 -44.14
C TYR A 144 13.51 1.33 -45.29
N THR A 145 13.95 2.54 -45.00
CA THR A 145 14.41 3.47 -46.04
C THR A 145 15.76 3.04 -46.61
N ASP A 146 15.98 3.32 -47.89
CA ASP A 146 17.25 3.12 -48.59
C ASP A 146 18.26 4.26 -48.35
N GLU A 147 19.43 4.22 -49.01
CA GLU A 147 20.53 5.20 -48.88
C GLU A 147 20.10 6.65 -49.17
N VAL A 148 19.05 6.86 -49.97
CA VAL A 148 18.51 8.18 -50.29
C VAL A 148 17.28 8.54 -49.45
N GLY A 149 17.03 7.77 -48.38
CA GLY A 149 15.91 7.97 -47.46
C GLY A 149 14.56 7.60 -48.07
N TYR A 150 14.54 6.94 -49.23
CA TYR A 150 13.33 6.61 -49.95
C TYR A 150 12.70 5.33 -49.41
N PHE A 151 11.37 5.29 -49.39
CA PHE A 151 10.60 4.10 -49.11
C PHE A 151 9.42 3.96 -50.07
N ASN A 152 9.04 2.70 -50.30
CA ASN A 152 7.85 2.34 -51.05
C ASN A 152 7.00 1.40 -50.22
N ILE A 153 5.72 1.72 -50.07
CA ILE A 153 4.78 0.80 -49.46
C ILE A 153 3.53 0.67 -50.31
N LYS A 154 3.12 -0.58 -50.54
CA LYS A 154 1.89 -0.95 -51.23
C LYS A 154 1.00 -1.68 -50.23
N VAL A 155 -0.03 -1.01 -49.72
CA VAL A 155 -0.94 -1.57 -48.71
C VAL A 155 -2.36 -1.58 -49.24
N ASN A 156 -3.05 -2.68 -48.99
CA ASN A 156 -4.48 -2.83 -49.22
C ASN A 156 -5.24 -2.31 -48.00
N LEU A 157 -5.86 -1.15 -48.13
CA LEU A 157 -6.60 -0.52 -47.05
C LEU A 157 -8.11 -0.60 -47.28
N THR A 158 -8.83 -0.83 -46.19
CA THR A 158 -10.29 -0.66 -46.08
C THR A 158 -10.66 0.78 -45.70
N ASN A 159 -9.72 1.54 -45.13
CA ASN A 159 -9.90 2.93 -44.68
C ASN A 159 -9.27 3.95 -45.66
N ASP A 160 -9.77 5.19 -45.67
CA ASP A 160 -9.29 6.28 -46.54
C ASP A 160 -7.94 6.92 -46.12
N SER A 161 -7.14 6.25 -45.27
CA SER A 161 -5.84 6.77 -44.84
C SER A 161 -4.91 5.69 -44.29
N LEU A 162 -3.61 5.80 -44.56
CA LEU A 162 -2.55 4.97 -43.99
C LEU A 162 -1.91 5.67 -42.79
N THR A 163 -1.72 4.97 -41.67
CA THR A 163 -0.97 5.50 -40.52
C THR A 163 0.44 4.94 -40.54
N LEU A 164 1.46 5.78 -40.73
CA LEU A 164 2.86 5.36 -40.68
C LEU A 164 3.46 5.67 -39.31
N PHE A 165 4.18 4.70 -38.75
CA PHE A 165 5.07 4.88 -37.61
C PHE A 165 6.51 4.81 -38.09
N ILE A 166 7.30 5.82 -37.79
CA ILE A 166 8.64 5.97 -38.33
C ILE A 166 9.61 6.08 -37.16
N ASN A 167 10.66 5.27 -37.19
CA ASN A 167 11.66 5.19 -36.14
C ASN A 167 13.08 5.12 -36.74
N LYS A 168 14.02 5.85 -36.16
CA LYS A 168 15.43 5.81 -36.55
C LYS A 168 16.28 6.13 -35.31
N GLU A 169 17.38 5.40 -35.15
CA GLU A 169 18.34 5.66 -34.08
C GLU A 169 18.84 7.10 -34.12
N ASN A 170 18.91 7.76 -32.96
CA ASN A 170 19.24 9.18 -32.80
C ASN A 170 18.25 10.17 -33.43
N TYR A 171 17.04 9.74 -33.84
CA TYR A 171 15.98 10.63 -34.32
C TYR A 171 14.71 10.51 -33.48
N ILE A 172 13.94 11.60 -33.43
CA ILE A 172 12.63 11.62 -32.80
C ILE A 172 11.65 10.87 -33.69
N GLY A 173 11.18 9.70 -33.24
CA GLY A 173 10.25 8.91 -34.04
C GLY A 173 8.95 9.68 -34.34
N TYR A 174 8.38 9.45 -35.51
CA TYR A 174 7.33 10.26 -36.08
C TYR A 174 6.13 9.38 -36.43
N LYS A 175 4.90 9.84 -36.16
CA LYS A 175 3.68 9.17 -36.59
C LYS A 175 2.85 10.15 -37.40
N THR A 176 2.47 9.74 -38.60
CA THR A 176 1.66 10.56 -39.49
C THR A 176 0.54 9.74 -40.10
N ARG A 177 -0.59 10.40 -40.36
CA ARG A 177 -1.74 9.84 -41.05
C ARG A 177 -1.75 10.41 -42.46
N ILE A 178 -1.52 9.54 -43.43
CA ILE A 178 -1.43 9.89 -44.85
C ILE A 178 -2.78 9.57 -45.50
N PRO A 179 -3.47 10.54 -46.11
CA PRO A 179 -4.69 10.28 -46.88
C PRO A 179 -4.44 9.30 -48.02
N ALA A 180 -5.40 8.43 -48.34
CA ALA A 180 -5.31 7.42 -49.39
C ALA A 180 -4.98 7.96 -50.79
N GLU A 181 -5.30 9.23 -51.04
CA GLU A 181 -5.04 9.93 -52.31
C GLU A 181 -3.57 10.37 -52.48
N SER A 182 -2.80 10.38 -51.38
CA SER A 182 -1.41 10.87 -51.40
C SER A 182 -0.47 9.80 -51.96
N GLN A 183 0.02 9.99 -53.19
CA GLN A 183 0.98 9.07 -53.82
C GLN A 183 2.44 9.33 -53.40
N ASN A 184 2.79 10.58 -53.08
CA ASN A 184 4.14 11.00 -52.73
C ASN A 184 4.14 11.79 -51.42
N VAL A 185 4.95 11.38 -50.45
CA VAL A 185 5.00 12.03 -49.12
C VAL A 185 6.44 12.32 -48.71
N LYS A 186 6.70 13.55 -48.27
CA LYS A 186 7.99 13.96 -47.71
C LYS A 186 7.86 14.06 -46.20
N ILE A 187 8.70 13.33 -45.48
CA ILE A 187 8.65 13.24 -44.02
C ILE A 187 9.97 13.75 -43.46
N LYS A 188 9.87 14.71 -42.54
CA LYS A 188 11.04 15.32 -41.90
C LYS A 188 11.18 14.76 -40.48
N LEU A 189 12.29 14.10 -40.18
CA LEU A 189 12.64 13.65 -38.83
C LEU A 189 13.69 14.58 -38.25
N GLN A 190 13.50 14.95 -36.99
CA GLN A 190 14.47 15.76 -36.26
C GLN A 190 15.42 14.86 -35.47
N ARG A 191 16.73 15.14 -35.52
CA ARG A 191 17.73 14.40 -34.76
C ARG A 191 17.64 14.79 -33.29
N ILE A 192 17.92 13.85 -32.39
CA ILE A 192 17.80 14.02 -30.94
C ILE A 192 18.77 15.09 -30.46
N ASP A 193 20.05 15.02 -30.82
CA ASP A 193 21.11 15.96 -30.44
C ASP A 193 21.00 17.35 -31.09
N GLU A 194 20.16 17.52 -32.11
CA GLU A 194 19.82 18.83 -32.68
C GLU A 194 18.75 19.57 -31.88
N VAL A 195 18.15 18.93 -30.87
CA VAL A 195 17.21 19.57 -29.95
C VAL A 195 17.99 20.16 -28.79
N ASP A 196 17.82 21.47 -28.58
CA ASP A 196 18.46 22.17 -27.47
C ASP A 196 17.88 21.70 -26.13
N TYR A 197 18.56 20.71 -25.52
CA TYR A 197 18.22 20.18 -24.21
C TYR A 197 18.85 20.96 -23.06
N THR A 198 19.51 22.10 -23.30
CA THR A 198 20.21 22.85 -22.23
C THR A 198 19.30 23.42 -21.14
N TYR A 199 17.98 23.34 -21.32
CA TYR A 199 16.97 23.72 -20.31
C TYR A 199 16.33 22.53 -19.58
N LEU A 200 16.70 21.28 -19.88
CA LEU A 200 16.12 20.12 -19.21
C LEU A 200 16.93 19.76 -17.94
N PRO A 201 16.30 19.62 -16.76
CA PRO A 201 16.96 19.05 -15.60
C PRO A 201 17.48 17.64 -15.95
N SER A 202 18.68 17.35 -15.45
CA SER A 202 19.65 16.32 -15.85
C SER A 202 19.25 14.85 -15.64
N THR A 203 17.98 14.46 -15.75
CA THR A 203 17.57 13.05 -15.58
C THR A 203 17.58 12.21 -16.87
N VAL A 204 17.97 12.74 -18.04
CA VAL A 204 17.97 12.03 -19.34
C VAL A 204 19.20 11.12 -19.55
N LYS A 205 19.56 10.29 -18.58
CA LYS A 205 20.55 9.19 -18.78
C LYS A 205 19.88 7.86 -18.47
N ASP A 206 19.74 7.04 -19.50
CA ASP A 206 19.29 5.63 -19.48
C ASP A 206 18.11 5.30 -18.56
N LYS A 207 16.95 5.86 -18.89
CA LYS A 207 15.70 5.44 -18.26
C LYS A 207 15.12 4.23 -18.98
N ASN A 208 15.14 3.08 -18.32
CA ASN A 208 14.30 1.94 -18.70
C ASN A 208 13.10 1.94 -17.76
N SER A 209 11.90 2.13 -18.32
CA SER A 209 10.63 1.96 -17.61
C SER A 209 10.14 0.53 -17.79
N THR A 210 9.71 -0.11 -16.72
CA THR A 210 8.93 -1.36 -16.76
C THR A 210 7.48 -1.11 -16.36
N ILE A 211 7.03 0.15 -16.37
CA ILE A 211 5.69 0.49 -15.87
C ILE A 211 4.61 -0.07 -16.77
N GLU A 212 4.90 -0.19 -18.06
CA GLU A 212 3.99 -0.73 -19.06
C GLU A 212 3.66 -2.22 -18.82
N THR A 213 4.53 -2.97 -18.10
CA THR A 213 4.28 -4.37 -17.71
C THR A 213 3.67 -4.51 -16.32
N TYR A 214 3.49 -3.41 -15.58
CA TYR A 214 2.83 -3.43 -14.28
C TYR A 214 1.34 -3.75 -14.44
N TRP A 215 0.81 -4.68 -13.64
CA TRP A 215 -0.53 -5.25 -13.84
C TRP A 215 -1.65 -4.21 -13.98
N LEU A 216 -1.60 -3.12 -13.20
CA LEU A 216 -2.63 -2.08 -13.26
C LEU A 216 -2.47 -1.18 -14.50
N SER A 217 -1.24 -1.04 -15.00
CA SER A 217 -0.96 -0.32 -16.24
C SER A 217 -1.39 -1.14 -17.46
N SER A 218 -1.14 -2.46 -17.46
CA SER A 218 -1.55 -3.35 -18.56
C SER A 218 -3.06 -3.49 -18.72
N LEU A 219 -3.86 -3.19 -17.69
CA LEU A 219 -5.34 -3.18 -17.79
C LEU A 219 -5.87 -1.95 -18.54
N VAL A 220 -5.06 -0.89 -18.65
CA VAL A 220 -5.49 0.42 -19.15
C VAL A 220 -4.79 0.75 -20.48
N LEU A 221 -3.54 0.33 -20.63
CA LEU A 221 -2.72 0.59 -21.81
C LEU A 221 -3.03 -0.41 -22.93
N ASN A 222 -3.07 0.09 -24.16
CA ASN A 222 -3.19 -0.71 -25.37
C ASN A 222 -1.81 -1.21 -25.82
N ASP A 223 -1.69 -2.43 -26.34
CA ASP A 223 -0.43 -2.99 -26.86
C ASP A 223 0.26 -2.07 -27.88
N ASN A 224 -0.51 -1.46 -28.79
CA ASN A 224 0.02 -0.50 -29.78
C ASN A 224 0.57 0.77 -29.10
N GLN A 225 -0.02 1.19 -27.99
CA GLN A 225 0.48 2.32 -27.21
C GLN A 225 1.77 1.93 -26.50
N THR A 226 1.80 0.78 -25.85
CA THR A 226 2.99 0.26 -25.17
C THR A 226 4.15 0.13 -26.14
N GLU A 227 3.94 -0.50 -27.29
CA GLU A 227 4.96 -0.66 -28.33
C GLU A 227 5.45 0.67 -28.90
N LEU A 228 4.54 1.62 -29.15
CA LEU A 228 4.93 2.93 -29.64
C LEU A 228 5.85 3.69 -28.67
N ASN A 229 5.66 3.48 -27.37
CA ASN A 229 6.32 4.26 -26.32
C ASN A 229 7.56 3.56 -25.73
N LYS A 230 7.58 2.23 -25.58
CA LYS A 230 8.56 1.46 -24.79
C LYS A 230 10.03 1.81 -25.05
N ASP A 231 10.40 2.08 -26.31
CA ASP A 231 11.79 2.36 -26.70
C ASP A 231 12.13 3.87 -26.75
N ARG A 232 11.16 4.74 -26.43
CA ARG A 232 11.32 6.21 -26.52
C ARG A 232 11.69 6.80 -25.17
N LYS A 233 12.97 7.17 -25.04
CA LYS A 233 13.56 7.82 -23.85
C LYS A 233 13.52 9.35 -23.91
N VAL A 234 13.48 9.92 -25.12
CA VAL A 234 13.45 11.38 -25.32
C VAL A 234 12.01 11.86 -25.32
N LEU A 235 11.73 12.89 -24.54
CA LEU A 235 10.41 13.48 -24.38
C LEU A 235 10.35 14.87 -24.96
N LEU A 236 9.26 15.17 -25.65
CA LEU A 236 8.94 16.50 -26.15
C LEU A 236 8.10 17.27 -25.14
N GLU A 237 8.38 18.56 -24.96
CA GLU A 237 7.59 19.39 -24.05
C GLU A 237 6.22 19.75 -24.63
N ARG A 238 5.21 19.66 -23.76
CA ARG A 238 3.84 20.07 -24.01
C ARG A 238 3.29 20.77 -22.78
N ASP A 239 2.54 21.82 -23.00
CA ASP A 239 1.99 22.61 -21.89
C ASP A 239 0.89 21.85 -21.12
N TYR A 240 -0.07 21.24 -21.83
CA TYR A 240 -1.13 20.48 -21.20
C TYR A 240 -1.63 19.26 -21.99
N GLN A 241 -2.12 18.25 -21.27
CA GLN A 241 -2.93 17.16 -21.83
C GLN A 241 -4.25 16.96 -21.10
N ILE A 242 -5.20 16.35 -21.81
CA ILE A 242 -6.46 15.85 -21.27
C ILE A 242 -6.70 14.45 -21.87
N SER A 243 -7.03 13.46 -21.03
CA SER A 243 -7.42 12.12 -21.48
C SER A 243 -8.62 11.57 -20.71
N VAL A 244 -9.52 10.88 -21.42
CA VAL A 244 -10.55 10.05 -20.78
C VAL A 244 -9.93 8.73 -20.37
N ILE A 245 -9.27 8.09 -21.34
CA ILE A 245 -8.38 6.94 -21.20
C ILE A 245 -7.16 7.21 -22.09
N PRO A 246 -6.02 6.52 -21.91
CA PRO A 246 -4.80 6.78 -22.67
C PRO A 246 -4.98 6.77 -24.21
N SER A 247 -5.90 5.97 -24.74
CA SER A 247 -6.22 5.93 -26.17
C SER A 247 -7.15 7.06 -26.65
N ILE A 248 -7.91 7.69 -25.75
CA ILE A 248 -8.91 8.74 -26.05
C ILE A 248 -8.52 10.03 -25.30
N GLY A 249 -7.74 10.88 -25.96
CA GLY A 249 -7.25 12.14 -25.39
C GLY A 249 -6.44 12.97 -26.39
N ARG A 250 -5.93 14.12 -25.94
CA ARG A 250 -5.28 15.15 -26.80
C ARG A 250 -4.07 14.64 -27.60
N TYR A 251 -3.40 13.58 -27.14
CA TYR A 251 -2.26 12.98 -27.85
C TYR A 251 -2.39 11.45 -28.01
N SER A 252 -3.49 10.86 -27.53
CA SER A 252 -3.83 9.43 -27.67
C SER A 252 -2.61 8.53 -27.44
N LEU A 253 -2.32 7.62 -28.38
CA LEU A 253 -1.21 6.65 -28.30
C LEU A 253 0.17 7.29 -28.07
N GLN A 254 0.37 8.57 -28.40
CA GLN A 254 1.66 9.26 -28.24
C GLN A 254 1.83 9.94 -26.88
N SER A 255 0.82 9.93 -26.01
CA SER A 255 0.85 10.69 -24.76
C SER A 255 2.08 10.40 -23.88
N GLY A 256 2.58 9.15 -23.93
CA GLY A 256 3.80 8.70 -23.25
C GLY A 256 5.13 9.21 -23.83
N MET A 257 5.10 9.96 -24.94
CA MET A 257 6.28 10.55 -25.58
C MET A 257 6.53 12.00 -25.16
N TYR A 258 5.68 12.56 -24.30
CA TYR A 258 5.70 13.97 -23.95
C TYR A 258 5.93 14.18 -22.46
N ARG A 259 6.57 15.30 -22.13
CA ARG A 259 6.64 15.88 -20.79
C ARG A 259 5.56 16.96 -20.69
N TYR A 260 4.75 16.91 -19.62
CA TYR A 260 3.68 17.87 -19.39
C TYR A 260 3.90 18.70 -18.13
N ASN A 261 3.60 19.99 -18.22
CA ASN A 261 3.46 20.83 -17.03
C ASN A 261 2.08 20.62 -16.37
N ARG A 262 1.06 20.26 -17.16
CA ARG A 262 -0.32 20.09 -16.72
C ARG A 262 -0.96 18.84 -17.34
N SER A 263 -1.43 17.91 -16.51
CA SER A 263 -2.07 16.68 -16.98
C SER A 263 -3.42 16.47 -16.28
N TYR A 264 -4.48 16.24 -17.05
CA TYR A 264 -5.83 16.03 -16.52
C TYR A 264 -6.46 14.76 -17.07
N ASN A 265 -6.79 13.81 -16.20
CA ASN A 265 -7.21 12.47 -16.58
C ASN A 265 -8.60 12.15 -15.98
N ILE A 266 -9.54 11.63 -16.77
CA ILE A 266 -10.85 11.23 -16.24
C ILE A 266 -10.74 9.80 -15.69
N LEU A 267 -10.80 8.77 -16.53
CA LEU A 267 -10.70 7.38 -16.09
C LEU A 267 -9.24 6.95 -15.95
N ALA A 268 -8.42 7.29 -16.94
CA ALA A 268 -6.98 7.09 -16.83
C ALA A 268 -6.15 7.99 -17.76
N GLY A 269 -4.90 8.20 -17.37
CA GLY A 269 -3.91 8.90 -18.17
C GLY A 269 -2.56 8.21 -18.19
N TYR A 270 -1.84 8.43 -19.29
CA TYR A 270 -0.51 7.90 -19.52
C TYR A 270 0.39 9.01 -20.04
N THR A 271 1.44 9.35 -19.30
CA THR A 271 2.37 10.44 -19.64
C THR A 271 3.81 9.95 -19.65
N GLY A 272 4.68 10.65 -20.39
CA GLY A 272 6.12 10.41 -20.30
C GLY A 272 6.65 10.89 -18.96
N GLU A 273 6.52 12.20 -18.73
CA GLU A 273 6.92 12.90 -17.50
C GLU A 273 5.92 13.98 -17.13
N VAL A 274 5.91 14.34 -15.84
CA VAL A 274 5.15 15.47 -15.30
C VAL A 274 6.10 16.40 -14.57
N TYR A 275 6.12 17.68 -14.94
CA TYR A 275 6.89 18.74 -14.26
C TYR A 275 5.94 19.90 -13.91
N GLY A 276 5.14 19.72 -12.86
CA GLY A 276 4.07 20.65 -12.51
C GLY A 276 2.96 19.92 -11.76
N HIS A 277 1.80 19.74 -12.39
CA HIS A 277 0.72 18.97 -11.77
C HIS A 277 0.00 17.98 -12.69
N GLU A 278 -0.40 16.87 -12.10
CA GLU A 278 -1.26 15.87 -12.73
C GLU A 278 -2.44 15.51 -11.83
N ILE A 279 -3.66 15.58 -12.36
CA ILE A 279 -4.90 15.35 -11.62
C ILE A 279 -5.74 14.34 -12.39
N GLY A 280 -6.10 13.25 -11.73
CA GLY A 280 -6.88 12.15 -12.30
C GLY A 280 -8.07 11.75 -11.43
N LEU A 281 -9.24 11.43 -12.01
CA LEU A 281 -10.32 10.79 -11.23
C LEU A 281 -10.09 9.29 -11.04
N GLY A 282 -9.46 8.60 -11.99
CA GLY A 282 -9.09 7.20 -11.88
C GLY A 282 -7.59 7.00 -11.67
N VAL A 283 -6.88 6.56 -12.72
CA VAL A 283 -5.46 6.16 -12.65
C VAL A 283 -4.55 7.12 -13.42
N ASN A 284 -3.46 7.56 -12.80
CA ASN A 284 -2.39 8.30 -13.46
C ASN A 284 -1.16 7.42 -13.61
N ILE A 285 -0.63 7.28 -14.82
CA ILE A 285 0.57 6.50 -15.12
C ILE A 285 1.62 7.42 -15.74
N VAL A 286 2.77 7.55 -15.08
CA VAL A 286 3.93 8.31 -15.55
C VAL A 286 5.06 7.32 -15.81
N ARG A 287 5.56 7.30 -17.04
CA ARG A 287 6.61 6.34 -17.45
C ARG A 287 7.93 6.60 -16.73
N PHE A 288 8.31 7.86 -16.63
CA PHE A 288 9.58 8.29 -16.08
C PHE A 288 9.33 9.09 -14.81
N ASP A 289 9.73 10.36 -14.77
CA ASP A 289 9.74 11.15 -13.54
C ASP A 289 8.46 11.96 -13.34
N MET A 290 8.08 12.10 -12.07
CA MET A 290 7.06 13.03 -11.61
C MET A 290 7.71 14.06 -10.69
N THR A 291 7.64 15.34 -11.05
CA THR A 291 8.03 16.47 -10.21
C THR A 291 6.85 17.41 -10.01
N GLY A 292 6.56 17.76 -8.75
CA GLY A 292 5.48 18.69 -8.38
C GLY A 292 4.33 18.00 -7.64
N PHE A 293 3.10 18.07 -8.18
CA PHE A 293 1.88 17.58 -7.53
C PHE A 293 1.19 16.52 -8.37
N GLN A 294 0.81 15.39 -7.78
CA GLN A 294 0.03 14.37 -8.49
C GLN A 294 -1.11 13.84 -7.62
N ALA A 295 -2.34 13.88 -8.14
CA ALA A 295 -3.53 13.42 -7.44
C ALA A 295 -4.35 12.45 -8.30
N SER A 296 -4.78 11.33 -7.71
CA SER A 296 -5.67 10.35 -8.36
C SER A 296 -6.81 9.91 -7.44
N GLY A 297 -7.93 9.49 -8.00
CA GLY A 297 -8.98 8.82 -7.22
C GLY A 297 -8.65 7.36 -6.93
N ILE A 298 -7.95 6.65 -7.82
CA ILE A 298 -7.63 5.22 -7.65
C ILE A 298 -6.13 4.99 -7.44
N ALA A 299 -5.28 5.39 -8.39
CA ALA A 299 -3.86 5.13 -8.27
C ALA A 299 -2.97 6.13 -9.01
N ASN A 300 -1.82 6.45 -8.41
CA ASN A 300 -0.70 7.07 -9.12
C ASN A 300 0.41 6.04 -9.28
N ILE A 301 0.90 5.87 -10.50
CA ILE A 301 1.95 4.92 -10.85
C ILE A 301 3.07 5.69 -11.54
N VAL A 302 4.28 5.66 -10.98
CA VAL A 302 5.46 6.37 -11.51
C VAL A 302 6.61 5.38 -11.71
N GLY A 303 7.08 5.24 -12.95
CA GLY A 303 8.16 4.32 -13.29
C GLY A 303 9.57 4.84 -12.94
N GLY A 304 9.75 6.16 -12.81
CA GLY A 304 11.02 6.80 -12.49
C GLY A 304 11.02 7.47 -11.11
N GLU A 305 11.72 8.60 -11.03
CA GLU A 305 11.91 9.35 -9.79
C GLU A 305 10.69 10.22 -9.48
N THR A 306 10.30 10.27 -8.20
CA THR A 306 9.21 11.12 -7.73
C THR A 306 9.74 12.19 -6.79
N ALA A 307 9.58 13.47 -7.15
CA ALA A 307 9.96 14.61 -6.33
C ALA A 307 8.78 15.56 -6.11
N GLY A 308 8.11 15.47 -4.96
CA GLY A 308 6.97 16.35 -4.66
C GLY A 308 5.89 15.73 -3.80
N PHE A 309 4.63 16.03 -4.10
CA PHE A 309 3.45 15.59 -3.34
C PHE A 309 2.59 14.64 -4.17
N GLN A 310 2.27 13.47 -3.61
CA GLN A 310 1.34 12.51 -4.20
C GLN A 310 0.16 12.25 -3.29
N PHE A 311 -1.04 12.28 -3.86
CA PHE A 311 -2.28 11.89 -3.22
C PHE A 311 -3.01 10.85 -4.07
N SER A 312 -3.44 9.76 -3.45
CA SER A 312 -4.32 8.79 -4.11
C SER A 312 -5.44 8.34 -3.19
N GLY A 313 -6.67 8.26 -3.71
CA GLY A 313 -7.77 7.61 -2.99
C GLY A 313 -7.55 6.11 -2.77
N GLY A 314 -6.76 5.46 -3.64
CA GLY A 314 -6.31 4.07 -3.47
C GLY A 314 -4.82 4.01 -3.14
N ALA A 315 -3.96 3.89 -4.16
CA ALA A 315 -2.54 3.59 -3.95
C ALA A 315 -1.56 4.47 -4.75
N ASN A 316 -0.40 4.76 -4.15
CA ASN A 316 0.76 5.31 -4.88
C ASN A 316 1.81 4.21 -5.08
N VAL A 317 2.27 4.02 -6.32
CA VAL A 317 3.33 3.06 -6.68
C VAL A 317 4.45 3.82 -7.38
N CYS A 318 5.66 3.78 -6.82
CA CYS A 318 6.84 4.40 -7.40
C CYS A 318 7.97 3.37 -7.53
N ILE A 319 8.52 3.22 -8.73
CA ILE A 319 9.62 2.28 -8.98
C ILE A 319 10.97 2.92 -8.64
N GLY A 320 11.19 4.18 -9.00
CA GLY A 320 12.41 4.92 -8.65
C GLY A 320 12.44 5.43 -7.21
N ASN A 321 13.36 6.35 -6.92
CA ASN A 321 13.42 6.98 -5.60
C ASN A 321 12.30 8.02 -5.44
N VAL A 322 11.90 8.23 -4.19
CA VAL A 322 10.89 9.20 -3.80
C VAL A 322 11.50 10.22 -2.85
N LYS A 323 11.37 11.50 -3.19
CA LYS A 323 11.71 12.64 -2.32
C LYS A 323 10.48 13.52 -2.16
N GLY A 324 9.75 13.37 -1.05
CA GLY A 324 8.52 14.13 -0.86
C GLY A 324 7.53 13.54 0.11
N VAL A 325 6.25 13.80 -0.14
CA VAL A 325 5.12 13.36 0.69
C VAL A 325 4.19 12.50 -0.13
N GLN A 326 3.81 11.33 0.40
CA GLN A 326 2.80 10.45 -0.20
C GLN A 326 1.65 10.22 0.77
N PHE A 327 0.42 10.39 0.28
CA PHE A 327 -0.81 10.03 0.96
C PHE A 327 -1.61 9.05 0.09
N ALA A 328 -2.05 7.94 0.68
CA ALA A 328 -2.85 6.94 0.01
C ALA A 328 -4.00 6.44 0.90
N GLY A 329 -5.18 6.21 0.32
CA GLY A 329 -6.29 5.59 1.04
C GLY A 329 -6.01 4.14 1.44
N THR A 330 -5.20 3.41 0.67
CA THR A 330 -4.86 2.00 0.97
C THR A 330 -3.35 1.82 1.16
N ALA A 331 -2.54 2.07 0.13
CA ALA A 331 -1.12 1.75 0.21
C ALA A 331 -0.20 2.68 -0.56
N ASN A 332 1.01 2.88 0.00
CA ASN A 332 2.12 3.48 -0.73
C ASN A 332 3.23 2.43 -0.90
N THR A 333 3.76 2.28 -2.11
CA THR A 333 4.87 1.38 -2.42
C THR A 333 5.98 2.14 -3.13
N SER A 334 7.21 2.03 -2.64
CA SER A 334 8.40 2.60 -3.26
C SER A 334 9.50 1.55 -3.40
N TRP A 335 9.99 1.31 -4.62
CA TRP A 335 11.05 0.32 -4.84
C TRP A 335 12.46 0.90 -4.66
N GLY A 336 12.64 2.18 -4.97
CA GLY A 336 13.88 2.92 -4.70
C GLY A 336 13.98 3.44 -3.26
N HIS A 337 14.93 4.34 -3.03
CA HIS A 337 15.11 5.05 -1.77
C HIS A 337 13.95 6.01 -1.50
N PHE A 338 13.51 6.08 -0.26
CA PHE A 338 12.45 7.00 0.16
C PHE A 338 13.00 8.07 1.10
N LYS A 339 12.75 9.35 0.80
CA LYS A 339 13.09 10.48 1.65
C LYS A 339 11.89 11.40 1.84
N GLY A 340 11.31 11.42 3.03
CA GLY A 340 10.20 12.32 3.37
C GLY A 340 9.13 11.67 4.25
N VAL A 341 7.85 11.83 3.91
CA VAL A 341 6.72 11.37 4.73
C VAL A 341 5.79 10.48 3.91
N GLN A 342 5.48 9.29 4.42
CA GLN A 342 4.60 8.32 3.78
C GLN A 342 3.43 7.99 4.72
N ILE A 343 2.19 8.22 4.28
CA ILE A 343 0.98 8.02 5.07
C ILE A 343 -0.04 7.20 4.29
N SER A 344 -0.57 6.14 4.89
CA SER A 344 -1.70 5.41 4.32
C SER A 344 -2.62 4.80 5.38
N ALA A 345 -3.86 4.49 5.00
CA ALA A 345 -4.79 3.82 5.92
C ALA A 345 -4.62 2.28 5.93
N GLY A 346 -3.77 1.71 5.08
CA GLY A 346 -3.48 0.28 5.03
C GLY A 346 -1.99 -0.01 5.27
N ALA A 347 -1.18 0.10 4.21
CA ALA A 347 0.23 -0.28 4.27
C ALA A 347 1.18 0.71 3.59
N ASN A 348 2.38 0.85 4.13
CA ASN A 348 3.48 1.57 3.52
C ASN A 348 4.66 0.59 3.32
N LEU A 349 5.16 0.47 2.10
CA LEU A 349 6.26 -0.41 1.74
C LEU A 349 7.38 0.39 1.05
N VAL A 350 8.60 0.30 1.60
CA VAL A 350 9.82 0.78 0.94
C VAL A 350 10.80 -0.37 0.81
N LYS A 351 11.14 -0.74 -0.43
CA LYS A 351 12.01 -1.88 -0.71
C LYS A 351 13.49 -1.57 -0.48
N SER A 352 13.87 -0.29 -0.50
CA SER A 352 15.24 0.16 -0.23
C SER A 352 15.30 1.01 1.05
N LYS A 353 16.29 1.90 1.14
CA LYS A 353 16.52 2.74 2.32
C LYS A 353 15.42 3.79 2.51
N LEU A 354 14.98 3.97 3.75
CA LEU A 354 14.05 5.01 4.15
C LEU A 354 14.75 6.07 5.01
N ARG A 355 14.56 7.35 4.69
CA ARG A 355 14.91 8.49 5.55
C ARG A 355 13.69 9.39 5.77
N GLY A 356 13.06 9.30 6.94
CA GLY A 356 11.89 10.13 7.26
C GLY A 356 10.83 9.41 8.09
N TYR A 357 9.55 9.59 7.75
CA TYR A 357 8.42 9.16 8.58
C TYR A 357 7.47 8.24 7.81
N GLN A 358 7.02 7.17 8.45
CA GLN A 358 6.03 6.24 7.95
C GLN A 358 4.88 6.10 8.95
N ILE A 359 3.66 6.34 8.50
CA ILE A 359 2.43 6.25 9.31
C ILE A 359 1.40 5.42 8.55
N ALA A 360 1.13 4.21 9.05
CA ALA A 360 0.10 3.30 8.54
C ALA A 360 -0.10 2.16 9.53
N PRO A 361 -1.22 1.43 9.49
CA PRO A 361 -1.36 0.19 10.27
C PRO A 361 -0.20 -0.79 10.03
N VAL A 362 0.29 -0.91 8.80
CA VAL A 362 1.44 -1.77 8.48
C VAL A 362 2.53 -0.95 7.78
N ASN A 363 3.72 -0.86 8.38
CA ASN A 363 4.89 -0.23 7.76
C ASN A 363 6.00 -1.27 7.55
N ILE A 364 6.53 -1.36 6.33
CA ILE A 364 7.58 -2.30 5.96
C ILE A 364 8.71 -1.56 5.26
N VAL A 365 9.93 -1.73 5.75
CA VAL A 365 11.17 -1.29 5.09
C VAL A 365 12.09 -2.50 4.93
N ILE A 366 12.40 -2.86 3.69
CA ILE A 366 13.20 -4.06 3.40
C ILE A 366 14.72 -3.82 3.61
N ASP A 367 15.14 -2.55 3.72
CA ASP A 367 16.52 -2.17 3.98
C ASP A 367 16.60 -1.33 5.28
N THR A 368 17.55 -0.41 5.37
CA THR A 368 17.75 0.44 6.54
C THR A 368 16.73 1.56 6.65
N ILE A 369 16.34 1.90 7.87
CA ILE A 369 15.59 3.12 8.17
C ILE A 369 16.43 4.10 8.99
N LEU A 370 16.39 5.38 8.60
CA LEU A 370 16.79 6.53 9.40
C LEU A 370 15.56 7.42 9.64
N GLY A 371 14.84 7.23 10.75
CA GLY A 371 13.55 7.89 10.89
C GLY A 371 12.59 7.31 11.92
N CYS A 372 11.30 7.51 11.71
CA CYS A 372 10.25 7.05 12.62
C CYS A 372 9.18 6.23 11.88
N GLN A 373 8.76 5.11 12.48
CA GLN A 373 7.59 4.35 12.05
C GLN A 373 6.53 4.37 13.15
N THR A 374 5.28 4.66 12.77
CA THR A 374 4.12 4.59 13.66
C THR A 374 3.03 3.75 13.01
N GLY A 375 2.56 2.71 13.70
CA GLY A 375 1.58 1.78 13.13
C GLY A 375 1.05 0.74 14.09
N ALA A 376 0.35 -0.27 13.58
CA ALA A 376 0.07 -1.48 14.34
C ALA A 376 1.27 -2.44 14.25
N VAL A 377 1.83 -2.59 13.06
CA VAL A 377 2.96 -3.46 12.77
C VAL A 377 4.04 -2.70 12.01
N ASN A 378 5.27 -2.68 12.54
CA ASN A 378 6.44 -2.12 11.89
C ASN A 378 7.49 -3.21 11.68
N ILE A 379 7.94 -3.39 10.43
CA ILE A 379 8.94 -4.39 10.05
C ILE A 379 10.08 -3.69 9.33
N VAL A 380 11.30 -3.89 9.82
CA VAL A 380 12.53 -3.45 9.15
C VAL A 380 13.46 -4.65 9.05
N THR A 381 13.89 -5.04 7.84
CA THR A 381 14.75 -6.25 7.69
C THR A 381 16.25 -5.96 7.72
N ALA A 382 16.64 -4.69 7.89
CA ALA A 382 18.03 -4.27 8.12
C ALA A 382 18.11 -3.33 9.36
N PRO A 383 19.27 -2.71 9.65
CA PRO A 383 19.42 -1.77 10.77
C PRO A 383 18.38 -0.64 10.79
N ALA A 384 17.76 -0.44 11.95
CA ALA A 384 16.86 0.65 12.25
C ALA A 384 17.55 1.71 13.13
N GLN A 385 17.80 2.87 12.53
CA GLN A 385 18.31 4.08 13.19
C GLN A 385 17.16 5.06 13.42
N GLY A 386 16.36 4.80 14.46
CA GLY A 386 15.30 5.71 14.87
C GLY A 386 14.18 5.03 15.65
N ALA A 387 13.03 5.69 15.75
CA ALA A 387 11.95 5.25 16.63
C ALA A 387 10.95 4.34 15.90
N GLN A 388 10.63 3.20 16.50
CA GLN A 388 9.54 2.33 16.06
C GLN A 388 8.46 2.33 17.15
N ILE A 389 7.26 2.79 16.81
CA ILE A 389 6.12 2.90 17.72
C ILE A 389 4.97 2.06 17.14
N SER A 390 4.55 1.02 17.85
CA SER A 390 3.54 0.09 17.36
C SER A 390 2.43 -0.23 18.36
N ALA A 391 1.23 -0.48 17.86
CA ALA A 391 0.11 -1.00 18.66
C ALA A 391 0.07 -2.53 18.75
N VAL A 392 0.93 -3.25 18.02
CA VAL A 392 0.99 -4.73 18.05
C VAL A 392 2.43 -5.19 18.02
N MET A 393 3.20 -4.84 16.99
CA MET A 393 4.52 -5.44 16.80
C MET A 393 5.55 -4.50 16.16
N ASN A 394 6.77 -4.51 16.72
CA ASN A 394 7.97 -4.07 16.03
C ASN A 394 8.93 -5.24 15.80
N TYR A 395 9.49 -5.31 14.59
CA TYR A 395 10.57 -6.24 14.25
C TYR A 395 11.73 -5.49 13.59
N THR A 396 12.95 -5.73 14.09
CA THR A 396 14.19 -5.35 13.40
C THR A 396 15.38 -6.21 13.84
N PRO A 397 16.34 -6.57 12.97
CA PRO A 397 17.56 -7.25 13.39
C PRO A 397 18.43 -6.38 14.32
N LEU A 398 18.49 -5.06 14.09
CA LEU A 398 19.32 -4.15 14.86
C LEU A 398 18.59 -2.83 15.09
N ASN A 399 18.36 -2.48 16.36
CA ASN A 399 17.71 -1.24 16.76
C ASN A 399 18.69 -0.35 17.52
N ASP A 400 18.90 0.87 17.04
CA ASP A 400 19.85 1.81 17.66
C ASP A 400 19.20 2.92 18.51
N PHE A 401 17.86 3.07 18.50
CA PHE A 401 17.22 4.20 19.20
C PHE A 401 16.05 3.88 20.15
N LEU A 402 14.81 3.71 19.66
CA LEU A 402 13.64 3.45 20.50
C LEU A 402 12.75 2.42 19.83
N GLN A 403 12.32 1.43 20.59
CA GLN A 403 11.34 0.46 20.14
C GLN A 403 10.23 0.32 21.19
N TYR A 404 9.06 0.88 20.89
CA TYR A 404 7.88 0.83 21.73
C TYR A 404 6.78 0.04 21.02
N SER A 405 6.26 -0.99 21.67
CA SER A 405 5.07 -1.71 21.23
C SER A 405 4.15 -1.93 22.42
N THR A 406 2.83 -1.89 22.24
CA THR A 406 1.93 -2.30 23.33
C THR A 406 2.02 -3.80 23.59
N LEU A 407 2.24 -4.64 22.57
CA LEU A 407 2.27 -6.10 22.72
C LEU A 407 3.67 -6.67 22.59
N LEU A 408 4.26 -6.63 21.38
CA LEU A 408 5.46 -7.41 21.07
C LEU A 408 6.57 -6.56 20.44
N ASN A 409 7.79 -6.72 20.94
CA ASN A 409 9.00 -6.22 20.30
C ASN A 409 9.98 -7.37 20.07
N ILE A 410 10.52 -7.50 18.86
CA ILE A 410 11.52 -8.52 18.51
C ILE A 410 12.76 -7.83 17.96
N THR A 411 13.93 -8.05 18.58
CA THR A 411 15.20 -7.51 18.06
C THR A 411 16.42 -8.37 18.38
N LYS A 412 17.19 -8.76 17.37
CA LYS A 412 18.41 -9.58 17.58
C LYS A 412 19.49 -8.81 18.36
N GLN A 413 19.78 -7.58 17.96
CA GLN A 413 20.71 -6.69 18.66
C GLN A 413 20.06 -5.34 18.95
N ASN A 414 19.69 -5.11 20.21
CA ASN A 414 19.03 -3.90 20.65
C ASN A 414 20.03 -2.99 21.39
N ARG A 415 20.39 -1.87 20.80
CA ARG A 415 21.28 -0.85 21.41
C ARG A 415 20.51 0.27 22.11
N ALA A 416 19.24 0.03 22.37
CA ALA A 416 18.22 1.04 22.61
C ALA A 416 17.21 0.62 23.68
N SER A 417 16.31 1.52 24.08
CA SER A 417 15.21 1.16 24.99
C SER A 417 14.14 0.37 24.25
N GLN A 418 13.75 -0.76 24.83
CA GLN A 418 12.71 -1.64 24.29
C GLN A 418 11.57 -1.75 25.32
N ILE A 419 10.37 -1.31 24.94
CA ILE A 419 9.23 -1.18 25.86
C ILE A 419 8.01 -1.85 25.24
N GLY A 420 7.42 -2.81 25.94
CA GLY A 420 6.18 -3.50 25.54
C GLY A 420 5.85 -4.69 26.41
N LEU A 421 4.63 -5.23 26.34
CA LEU A 421 4.24 -6.36 27.20
C LEU A 421 5.19 -7.55 27.07
N ILE A 422 5.64 -7.85 25.86
CA ILE A 422 6.58 -8.92 25.57
C ILE A 422 7.75 -8.34 24.77
N ASN A 423 8.96 -8.48 25.32
CA ASN A 423 10.18 -8.10 24.63
C ASN A 423 11.05 -9.34 24.41
N ILE A 424 11.42 -9.58 23.16
CA ILE A 424 12.31 -10.67 22.77
C ILE A 424 13.55 -10.07 22.11
N GLY A 425 14.73 -10.50 22.56
CA GLY A 425 15.96 -10.16 21.85
C GLY A 425 17.12 -11.11 22.05
N GLY A 426 18.18 -10.91 21.28
CA GLY A 426 19.45 -11.62 21.50
C GLY A 426 20.28 -10.87 22.53
N TYR A 427 20.86 -9.75 22.09
CA TYR A 427 21.66 -8.85 22.95
C TYR A 427 20.96 -7.52 23.16
N SER A 428 20.79 -7.07 24.41
CA SER A 428 20.29 -5.74 24.75
C SER A 428 21.32 -4.94 25.55
N SER A 429 21.76 -3.78 25.02
CA SER A 429 22.77 -2.96 25.69
C SER A 429 22.20 -1.99 26.73
N LYS A 430 20.90 -1.67 26.61
CA LYS A 430 20.18 -0.67 27.39
C LYS A 430 19.07 -1.35 28.19
N PHE A 431 17.93 -0.70 28.29
CA PHE A 431 16.84 -1.09 29.17
C PHE A 431 15.72 -1.82 28.41
N GLN A 432 15.15 -2.84 29.03
CA GLN A 432 13.91 -3.49 28.60
C GLN A 432 12.83 -3.31 29.67
N LEU A 433 11.63 -2.90 29.26
CA LEU A 433 10.45 -2.83 30.13
C LEU A 433 9.32 -3.64 29.53
N GLY A 434 8.85 -4.64 30.27
CA GLY A 434 7.69 -5.43 29.83
C GLY A 434 7.07 -6.26 30.92
N LEU A 435 5.97 -6.94 30.62
CA LEU A 435 5.47 -7.99 31.51
C LEU A 435 6.43 -9.18 31.47
N LEU A 436 6.85 -9.56 30.26
CA LEU A 436 7.78 -10.64 29.99
C LEU A 436 8.94 -10.15 29.14
N ASN A 437 10.17 -10.37 29.59
CA ASN A 437 11.38 -10.10 28.82
C ASN A 437 12.15 -11.40 28.58
N PHE A 438 12.57 -11.62 27.34
CA PHE A 438 13.41 -12.75 26.94
C PHE A 438 14.65 -12.22 26.23
N ALA A 439 15.83 -12.61 26.71
CA ALA A 439 17.09 -12.25 26.09
C ALA A 439 18.18 -13.30 26.26
N ASP A 440 19.11 -13.39 25.31
CA ASP A 440 20.36 -14.14 25.55
C ASP A 440 21.26 -13.39 26.53
N THR A 441 21.40 -12.07 26.37
CA THR A 441 22.28 -11.24 27.21
C THR A 441 21.75 -9.81 27.31
N VAL A 442 21.80 -9.24 28.52
CA VAL A 442 21.43 -7.84 28.77
C VAL A 442 22.53 -7.19 29.61
N SER A 443 23.21 -6.17 29.08
CA SER A 443 24.22 -5.40 29.85
C SER A 443 23.60 -4.26 30.66
N GLY A 444 22.42 -3.81 30.25
CA GLY A 444 21.64 -2.81 30.96
C GLY A 444 20.74 -3.45 32.02
N ILE A 445 19.48 -3.03 32.07
CA ILE A 445 18.50 -3.46 33.06
C ILE A 445 17.32 -4.09 32.31
N SER A 446 16.73 -5.15 32.85
CA SER A 446 15.49 -5.75 32.32
C SER A 446 14.46 -5.75 33.43
N ILE A 447 13.46 -4.86 33.35
CA ILE A 447 12.37 -4.76 34.32
C ILE A 447 11.14 -5.42 33.72
N GLY A 448 10.57 -6.35 34.46
CA GLY A 448 9.27 -6.92 34.15
C GLY A 448 8.78 -7.86 35.21
N PHE A 449 7.55 -8.37 35.08
CA PHE A 449 7.03 -9.39 35.99
C PHE A 449 7.90 -10.65 35.94
N LEU A 450 8.35 -11.05 34.74
CA LEU A 450 9.41 -12.04 34.61
C LEU A 450 10.40 -11.62 33.52
N SER A 451 11.68 -11.78 33.81
CA SER A 451 12.76 -11.50 32.87
C SER A 451 13.69 -12.70 32.80
N PHE A 452 13.72 -13.37 31.66
CA PHE A 452 14.53 -14.55 31.40
C PHE A 452 15.72 -14.14 30.55
N VAL A 453 16.88 -14.00 31.20
CA VAL A 453 18.13 -13.62 30.54
C VAL A 453 19.13 -14.76 30.67
N LYS A 454 19.44 -15.42 29.56
CA LYS A 454 20.24 -16.67 29.56
C LYS A 454 21.61 -16.50 30.22
N ASN A 455 22.35 -15.46 29.85
CA ASN A 455 23.63 -15.09 30.47
C ASN A 455 23.45 -13.99 31.54
N GLY A 456 22.29 -13.96 32.19
CA GLY A 456 21.91 -12.99 33.21
C GLY A 456 22.14 -13.48 34.63
N TYR A 457 21.26 -13.03 35.53
CA TYR A 457 21.22 -13.46 36.92
C TYR A 457 20.08 -14.47 37.07
N THR A 458 20.44 -15.75 37.12
CA THR A 458 19.50 -16.87 37.24
C THR A 458 20.01 -17.80 38.32
N HIS A 459 19.31 -17.85 39.45
CA HIS A 459 19.77 -18.54 40.64
C HIS A 459 18.64 -19.21 41.41
N LEU A 460 18.98 -20.31 42.08
CA LEU A 460 18.12 -20.96 43.06
C LEU A 460 18.76 -20.83 44.44
N ASP A 461 18.08 -20.10 45.33
CA ASP A 461 18.51 -19.94 46.72
C ASP A 461 17.70 -20.88 47.61
N ILE A 462 18.38 -21.54 48.55
CA ILE A 462 17.78 -22.31 49.65
C ILE A 462 18.35 -21.75 50.94
N ASP A 463 17.51 -21.23 51.82
CA ASP A 463 17.95 -20.56 53.03
C ASP A 463 17.06 -20.81 54.24
N MET A 464 17.59 -20.47 55.41
CA MET A 464 16.86 -20.47 56.67
C MET A 464 17.08 -19.15 57.39
N ASN A 465 16.06 -18.68 58.11
CA ASN A 465 16.12 -17.45 58.89
C ASN A 465 15.79 -17.68 60.37
N THR A 466 16.03 -16.65 61.18
CA THR A 466 15.70 -16.63 62.62
C THR A 466 14.19 -16.75 62.88
N GLY A 467 13.34 -16.51 61.88
CA GLY A 467 11.89 -16.78 61.92
C GLY A 467 11.52 -18.26 61.74
N ARG A 468 12.53 -19.16 61.64
CA ARG A 468 12.39 -20.61 61.43
C ARG A 468 11.78 -21.00 60.08
N PHE A 469 11.69 -20.09 59.13
CA PHE A 469 11.31 -20.44 57.76
C PHE A 469 12.49 -21.09 57.06
N ALA A 470 12.23 -22.20 56.37
CA ALA A 470 13.02 -22.68 55.27
C ALA A 470 12.46 -22.08 53.98
N GLU A 471 13.29 -21.38 53.22
CA GLU A 471 12.91 -20.64 52.02
C GLU A 471 13.56 -21.23 50.77
N VAL A 472 12.80 -21.27 49.68
CA VAL A 472 13.30 -21.54 48.33
C VAL A 472 12.97 -20.33 47.47
N LYS A 473 13.99 -19.73 46.83
CA LYS A 473 13.82 -18.57 45.97
C LYS A 473 14.36 -18.85 44.58
N PHE A 474 13.52 -18.71 43.56
CA PHE A 474 13.95 -18.64 42.18
C PHE A 474 14.15 -17.19 41.77
N LYS A 475 15.37 -16.84 41.39
CA LYS A 475 15.77 -15.48 40.99
C LYS A 475 16.06 -15.45 39.50
N THR A 476 15.47 -14.50 38.76
CA THR A 476 15.66 -14.40 37.30
C THR A 476 15.71 -12.94 36.82
N GLY A 477 16.68 -12.62 35.97
CA GLY A 477 16.81 -11.30 35.35
C GLY A 477 18.26 -10.92 35.08
N THR A 478 18.64 -9.71 35.49
CA THR A 478 20.01 -9.17 35.34
C THR A 478 20.63 -8.94 36.71
N ASN A 479 21.96 -8.86 36.82
CA ASN A 479 22.60 -8.53 38.11
C ASN A 479 22.10 -7.18 38.67
N LYS A 480 21.75 -6.22 37.81
CA LYS A 480 21.27 -4.89 38.22
C LYS A 480 19.82 -4.92 38.72
N PHE A 481 19.01 -5.84 38.21
CA PHE A 481 17.60 -6.02 38.59
C PHE A 481 17.16 -7.43 38.21
N TYR A 482 16.67 -8.19 39.18
CA TYR A 482 16.08 -9.51 38.98
C TYR A 482 14.78 -9.64 39.78
N ASN A 483 13.89 -10.50 39.28
CA ASN A 483 12.66 -10.90 39.98
C ASN A 483 12.93 -12.11 40.87
N ILE A 484 12.15 -12.23 41.93
CA ILE A 484 12.26 -13.28 42.93
C ILE A 484 10.89 -13.93 43.07
N ILE A 485 10.80 -15.23 42.82
CA ILE A 485 9.65 -16.05 43.22
C ILE A 485 10.07 -16.81 44.47
N LYS A 486 9.33 -16.64 45.56
CA LYS A 486 9.64 -17.17 46.88
C LYS A 486 8.58 -18.18 47.30
N ALA A 487 9.01 -19.33 47.78
CA ALA A 487 8.19 -20.27 48.54
C ALA A 487 8.86 -20.51 49.88
N GLN A 488 8.11 -20.61 50.96
CA GLN A 488 8.67 -20.79 52.30
C GLN A 488 7.78 -21.69 53.15
N VAL A 489 8.40 -22.44 54.06
CA VAL A 489 7.73 -23.32 55.02
C VAL A 489 8.34 -23.13 56.40
N ARG A 490 7.49 -23.00 57.42
CA ARG A 490 7.90 -23.02 58.83
C ARG A 490 7.45 -24.36 59.44
N PRO A 491 8.38 -25.27 59.77
CA PRO A 491 8.04 -26.57 60.31
C PRO A 491 7.68 -26.45 61.81
N GLU A 492 6.39 -26.40 62.09
CA GLU A 492 5.78 -26.56 63.41
C GLU A 492 4.89 -27.83 63.45
N ASN A 493 4.15 -28.05 64.53
CA ASN A 493 3.21 -29.20 64.62
C ASN A 493 2.19 -29.18 63.49
N GLU A 494 1.71 -27.98 63.14
CA GLU A 494 0.99 -27.70 61.91
C GLU A 494 1.88 -26.77 61.08
N ALA A 495 2.24 -27.17 59.87
CA ALA A 495 3.19 -26.41 59.07
C ALA A 495 2.55 -25.13 58.53
N ASP A 496 3.26 -24.02 58.63
CA ASP A 496 2.91 -22.80 57.91
C ASP A 496 3.64 -22.77 56.59
N PHE A 497 2.98 -22.25 55.56
CA PHE A 497 3.58 -22.09 54.24
C PHE A 497 3.29 -20.71 53.69
N GLY A 498 4.14 -20.24 52.79
CA GLY A 498 3.95 -18.95 52.15
C GLY A 498 4.47 -18.94 50.72
N ILE A 499 3.82 -18.12 49.91
CA ILE A 499 4.22 -17.86 48.53
C ILE A 499 4.37 -16.35 48.39
N GLY A 500 5.46 -15.93 47.75
CA GLY A 500 5.80 -14.52 47.63
C GLY A 500 6.48 -14.17 46.32
N TYR A 501 6.54 -12.87 46.10
CA TYR A 501 7.17 -12.26 44.95
C TYR A 501 8.03 -11.09 45.41
N GLY A 502 9.10 -10.81 44.68
CA GLY A 502 9.98 -9.70 44.99
C GLY A 502 10.92 -9.35 43.87
N PHE A 503 11.83 -8.44 44.19
CA PHE A 503 12.89 -8.01 43.29
C PHE A 503 14.16 -7.74 44.09
N GLY A 504 15.30 -7.82 43.41
CA GLY A 504 16.57 -7.55 44.05
C GLY A 504 17.65 -7.11 43.07
N THR A 505 18.82 -6.84 43.63
CA THR A 505 20.00 -6.40 42.89
C THR A 505 21.26 -7.00 43.50
N ASP A 506 22.24 -7.30 42.65
CA ASP A 506 23.55 -7.88 43.01
C ASP A 506 24.67 -6.90 42.65
N PHE A 507 25.47 -6.56 43.67
CA PHE A 507 26.65 -5.73 43.55
C PHE A 507 27.90 -6.59 43.72
N LYS A 508 28.66 -6.79 42.65
CA LYS A 508 29.96 -7.47 42.73
C LYS A 508 30.99 -6.55 43.38
N ILE A 509 31.49 -6.96 44.55
CA ILE A 509 32.53 -6.24 45.30
C ILE A 509 33.92 -6.72 44.87
N TRP A 510 34.10 -8.04 44.78
CA TRP A 510 35.32 -8.69 44.32
C TRP A 510 34.99 -9.96 43.53
N LYS A 511 35.99 -10.73 43.09
CA LYS A 511 35.79 -11.91 42.23
C LYS A 511 34.98 -13.00 42.93
N PHE A 512 35.11 -13.10 44.25
CA PHE A 512 34.50 -14.13 45.08
C PHE A 512 33.53 -13.55 46.13
N ILE A 513 33.31 -12.23 46.15
CA ILE A 513 32.40 -11.57 47.10
C ILE A 513 31.42 -10.68 46.33
N SER A 514 30.13 -10.84 46.59
CA SER A 514 29.10 -9.90 46.16
C SER A 514 28.16 -9.53 47.31
N PHE A 515 27.39 -8.47 47.13
CA PHE A 515 26.39 -8.00 48.08
C PHE A 515 25.04 -7.92 47.37
N THR A 516 24.02 -8.54 47.94
CA THR A 516 22.66 -8.52 47.39
C THR A 516 21.71 -7.76 48.30
N THR A 517 20.79 -7.04 47.68
CA THR A 517 19.64 -6.42 48.35
C THR A 517 18.37 -6.98 47.73
N ASP A 518 17.59 -7.73 48.50
CA ASP A 518 16.32 -8.30 48.06
C ASP A 518 15.16 -7.67 48.84
N LEU A 519 14.08 -7.35 48.15
CA LEU A 519 12.80 -6.98 48.74
C LEU A 519 11.75 -7.98 48.28
N THR A 520 11.13 -8.71 49.21
CA THR A 520 10.09 -9.70 48.92
C THR A 520 8.84 -9.45 49.74
N ALA A 521 7.68 -9.81 49.21
CA ALA A 521 6.42 -9.86 49.96
C ALA A 521 5.77 -11.24 49.75
N SER A 522 5.38 -11.89 50.83
CA SER A 522 4.78 -13.22 50.85
C SER A 522 3.44 -13.19 51.57
N HIS A 523 2.46 -13.90 51.04
CA HIS A 523 1.26 -14.25 51.81
C HIS A 523 1.56 -15.52 52.63
N ILE A 524 1.19 -15.50 53.91
CA ILE A 524 1.44 -16.60 54.86
C ILE A 524 0.14 -17.29 55.21
N PHE A 525 0.14 -18.61 55.02
CA PHE A 525 -0.92 -19.51 55.43
C PHE A 525 -0.47 -20.22 56.70
N GLU A 526 -1.14 -19.95 57.82
CA GLU A 526 -0.84 -20.64 59.08
C GLU A 526 -1.79 -21.83 59.33
N ASN A 527 -1.36 -22.75 60.19
CA ASN A 527 -2.12 -23.92 60.63
C ASN A 527 -2.48 -24.88 59.49
N ASN A 528 -1.63 -24.97 58.45
CA ASN A 528 -1.86 -25.81 57.28
C ASN A 528 -3.24 -25.58 56.59
N THR A 529 -3.78 -24.36 56.69
CA THR A 529 -5.07 -23.98 56.08
C THR A 529 -4.87 -22.93 54.99
N LEU A 530 -5.55 -23.10 53.85
CA LEU A 530 -5.64 -22.08 52.80
C LEU A 530 -6.66 -20.98 53.19
N ASN A 531 -6.47 -20.35 54.34
CA ASN A 531 -7.33 -19.26 54.77
C ASN A 531 -7.08 -18.00 53.94
N GLN A 532 -8.06 -17.10 53.88
CA GLN A 532 -8.00 -15.84 53.11
C GLN A 532 -7.70 -14.64 54.01
N ASN A 533 -7.20 -14.88 55.23
CA ASN A 533 -6.95 -13.81 56.18
C ASN A 533 -5.80 -12.95 55.70
N LEU A 534 -5.85 -11.64 55.98
CA LEU A 534 -4.71 -10.78 55.69
C LEU A 534 -3.52 -11.23 56.53
N ASN A 535 -2.49 -11.72 55.87
CA ASN A 535 -1.24 -12.13 56.51
C ASN A 535 -0.07 -11.99 55.52
N ILE A 536 0.45 -10.76 55.39
CA ILE A 536 1.50 -10.43 54.43
C ILE A 536 2.80 -10.17 55.17
N LEU A 537 3.80 -11.02 54.95
CA LEU A 537 5.16 -10.86 55.44
C LEU A 537 6.04 -10.28 54.34
N SER A 538 6.55 -9.07 54.54
CA SER A 538 7.55 -8.43 53.69
C SER A 538 8.93 -8.55 54.32
N ASN A 539 9.93 -8.90 53.51
CA ASN A 539 11.32 -9.07 53.94
C ASN A 539 12.21 -8.13 53.12
N LEU A 540 13.06 -7.36 53.80
CA LEU A 540 14.21 -6.67 53.20
C LEU A 540 15.49 -7.41 53.61
N ASP A 541 16.10 -8.13 52.67
CA ASP A 541 17.32 -8.92 52.88
C ASP A 541 18.56 -8.15 52.40
N LEU A 542 19.55 -7.99 53.27
CA LEU A 542 20.87 -7.43 52.96
C LEU A 542 21.93 -8.51 53.18
N CYS A 543 22.38 -9.15 52.11
CA CYS A 543 23.22 -10.35 52.19
C CYS A 543 24.61 -10.15 51.58
N LEU A 544 25.63 -10.68 52.26
CA LEU A 544 26.96 -10.91 51.71
C LEU A 544 27.04 -12.32 51.13
N ASN A 545 27.51 -12.43 49.89
CA ASN A 545 27.63 -13.67 49.14
C ASN A 545 29.11 -14.03 48.94
N PHE A 546 29.46 -15.28 49.21
CA PHE A 546 30.81 -15.84 49.04
C PHE A 546 30.77 -16.94 47.98
N ASN A 547 31.33 -16.68 46.80
CA ASN A 547 31.37 -17.63 45.68
C ASN A 547 32.48 -18.67 45.93
N ILE A 548 32.11 -19.83 46.46
CA ILE A 548 33.04 -20.91 46.81
C ILE A 548 33.44 -21.70 45.56
N ALA A 549 32.50 -21.92 44.65
CA ALA A 549 32.72 -22.57 43.36
C ALA A 549 31.89 -21.88 42.26
N ARG A 550 32.09 -22.30 41.00
CA ARG A 550 31.44 -21.67 39.83
C ARG A 550 29.91 -21.64 39.90
N HIS A 551 29.30 -22.63 40.55
CA HIS A 551 27.85 -22.82 40.68
C HIS A 551 27.42 -23.00 42.14
N PHE A 552 28.23 -22.53 43.09
CA PHE A 552 27.92 -22.71 44.51
C PHE A 552 28.39 -21.51 45.32
N THR A 553 27.43 -20.86 45.96
CA THR A 553 27.63 -19.63 46.72
C THR A 553 27.02 -19.81 48.11
N LEU A 554 27.77 -19.47 49.15
CA LEU A 554 27.25 -19.37 50.51
C LEU A 554 26.91 -17.91 50.79
N PHE A 555 25.76 -17.64 51.40
CA PHE A 555 25.38 -16.27 51.75
C PHE A 555 24.84 -16.17 53.15
N THR A 556 25.08 -15.02 53.78
CA THR A 556 24.51 -14.67 55.07
C THR A 556 24.19 -13.19 55.10
N GLY A 557 23.17 -12.80 55.85
CA GLY A 557 22.70 -11.43 55.82
C GLY A 557 21.78 -11.06 56.96
N PHE A 558 21.56 -9.75 57.03
CA PHE A 558 20.57 -9.13 57.89
C PHE A 558 19.23 -9.09 57.17
N GLU A 559 18.16 -9.40 57.87
CA GLU A 559 16.79 -9.42 57.36
C GLU A 559 15.93 -8.46 58.20
N THR A 560 15.16 -7.59 57.55
CA THR A 560 14.11 -6.82 58.23
C THR A 560 12.76 -7.39 57.83
N ASN A 561 11.99 -7.80 58.83
CA ASN A 561 10.66 -8.36 58.64
C ASN A 561 9.61 -7.29 58.92
N LEU A 562 8.60 -7.18 58.05
CA LEU A 562 7.41 -6.38 58.24
C LEU A 562 6.19 -7.26 58.01
N LEU A 563 5.38 -7.45 59.04
CA LEU A 563 4.16 -8.23 58.97
C LEU A 563 2.94 -7.33 59.05
N LEU A 564 2.03 -7.50 58.11
CA LEU A 564 0.69 -6.91 58.13
C LEU A 564 -0.34 -8.02 58.29
N THR A 565 -1.09 -8.00 59.38
CA THR A 565 -2.12 -9.00 59.69
C THR A 565 -3.42 -8.37 60.21
N ASN A 566 -4.55 -9.07 60.12
CA ASN A 566 -5.81 -8.57 60.69
C ASN A 566 -5.78 -8.57 62.22
N GLN A 567 -6.54 -7.64 62.81
CA GLN A 567 -6.72 -7.48 64.25
C GLN A 567 -8.20 -7.56 64.66
N LEU A 568 -8.35 -8.14 65.84
CA LEU A 568 -9.52 -8.68 66.51
C LEU A 568 -10.66 -7.69 66.76
N ASN A 569 -11.90 -8.18 66.73
CA ASN A 569 -13.12 -7.50 67.20
C ASN A 569 -13.80 -8.42 68.23
N THR A 570 -14.29 -7.86 69.34
CA THR A 570 -14.68 -8.46 70.65
C THR A 570 -15.54 -9.75 70.74
N GLU A 571 -15.78 -10.52 69.67
CA GLU A 571 -16.65 -11.71 69.65
C GLU A 571 -15.95 -13.05 69.32
N GLY A 572 -14.61 -13.12 69.40
CA GLY A 572 -13.93 -14.37 69.80
C GLY A 572 -13.88 -15.54 68.80
N THR A 573 -13.94 -15.30 67.49
CA THR A 573 -13.58 -16.32 66.48
C THR A 573 -12.50 -15.77 65.56
N GLU A 574 -11.22 -16.01 65.91
CA GLU A 574 -10.12 -15.12 65.51
C GLU A 574 -8.82 -15.84 65.11
N TYR A 575 -8.07 -15.20 64.19
CA TYR A 575 -6.76 -15.60 63.69
C TYR A 575 -5.72 -14.54 64.09
N GLN A 576 -4.83 -14.89 65.02
CA GLN A 576 -3.66 -14.08 65.38
C GLN A 576 -2.41 -14.76 64.83
N SER A 577 -1.63 -14.03 64.04
CA SER A 577 -0.40 -14.58 63.47
C SER A 577 0.61 -14.93 64.57
N SER A 578 1.14 -16.14 64.50
CA SER A 578 2.16 -16.70 65.40
C SER A 578 3.60 -16.41 64.93
N LEU A 579 3.76 -15.54 63.93
CA LEU A 579 5.05 -15.17 63.34
C LEU A 579 5.91 -14.17 64.15
N PRO A 580 5.34 -13.14 64.81
CA PRO A 580 6.14 -12.13 65.51
C PRO A 580 7.01 -12.74 66.61
N THR A 581 8.22 -12.21 66.77
CA THR A 581 9.17 -12.61 67.83
C THR A 581 9.13 -11.65 69.02
N ASP A 582 9.76 -12.01 70.13
CA ASP A 582 9.83 -11.16 71.34
C ASP A 582 10.57 -9.83 71.11
N ASN A 583 11.45 -9.76 70.10
CA ASN A 583 12.31 -8.59 69.84
C ASN A 583 11.72 -7.67 68.76
N LEU A 584 10.58 -7.04 69.07
CA LEU A 584 9.90 -6.13 68.15
C LEU A 584 10.54 -4.73 68.14
N TRP A 585 10.77 -4.20 66.94
CA TRP A 585 11.11 -2.79 66.73
C TRP A 585 9.87 -1.91 66.60
N TYR A 586 8.76 -2.48 66.12
CA TYR A 586 7.49 -1.77 65.96
C TYR A 586 6.32 -2.74 66.13
N ASP A 587 5.28 -2.26 66.81
CA ASP A 587 4.01 -2.95 67.00
C ASP A 587 2.91 -1.90 67.18
N GLN A 588 2.03 -1.78 66.19
CA GLN A 588 0.90 -0.84 66.23
C GLN A 588 -0.33 -1.40 65.52
N THR A 589 -1.49 -0.93 65.98
CA THR A 589 -2.80 -1.25 65.45
C THR A 589 -3.39 -0.09 64.67
N PHE A 590 -3.89 -0.34 63.47
CA PHE A 590 -4.64 0.62 62.68
C PHE A 590 -5.86 -0.05 62.05
N ASN A 591 -7.08 0.46 62.29
CA ASN A 591 -8.32 0.03 61.64
C ASN A 591 -8.48 -1.51 61.52
N ASN A 592 -8.40 -2.24 62.63
CA ASN A 592 -8.49 -3.71 62.67
C ASN A 592 -7.40 -4.42 61.86
N GLN A 593 -6.23 -3.80 61.69
CA GLN A 593 -5.00 -4.41 61.19
C GLN A 593 -3.86 -4.13 62.17
N ARG A 594 -2.95 -5.08 62.33
CA ARG A 594 -1.76 -4.95 63.17
C ARG A 594 -0.51 -5.04 62.31
N VAL A 595 0.45 -4.18 62.60
CA VAL A 595 1.73 -4.10 61.90
C VAL A 595 2.85 -4.41 62.88
N TYR A 596 3.69 -5.38 62.54
CA TYR A 596 4.87 -5.73 63.31
C TYR A 596 6.13 -5.50 62.46
N ILE A 597 7.20 -5.01 63.09
CA ILE A 597 8.53 -4.93 62.46
C ILE A 597 9.56 -5.51 63.41
N TRP A 598 10.44 -6.37 62.91
CA TRP A 598 11.52 -6.96 63.71
C TRP A 598 12.76 -7.33 62.86
N PRO A 599 13.95 -7.37 63.47
CA PRO A 599 15.16 -7.81 62.81
C PRO A 599 15.25 -9.34 62.74
N GLY A 600 16.03 -9.84 61.79
CA GLY A 600 16.39 -11.23 61.63
C GLY A 600 17.76 -11.41 61.01
N ILE A 601 18.24 -12.64 61.04
CA ILE A 601 19.46 -13.07 60.36
C ILE A 601 19.12 -14.28 59.52
N LYS A 602 19.77 -14.39 58.36
CA LYS A 602 19.64 -15.57 57.52
C LYS A 602 20.97 -16.12 57.02
N LEU A 603 20.93 -17.41 56.71
CA LEU A 603 22.04 -18.17 56.14
C LEU A 603 21.48 -19.10 55.06
N GLY A 604 22.14 -19.15 53.91
CA GLY A 604 21.69 -19.98 52.81
C GLY A 604 22.77 -20.32 51.80
N ILE A 605 22.38 -21.19 50.88
CA ILE A 605 23.16 -21.60 49.72
C ILE A 605 22.46 -21.14 48.44
N ARG A 606 23.26 -20.82 47.42
CA ARG A 606 22.81 -20.41 46.09
C ARG A 606 23.51 -21.24 45.02
N ILE A 607 22.73 -21.69 44.04
CA ILE A 607 23.17 -22.49 42.88
C ILE A 607 23.01 -21.71 41.59
#